data_AF-A0A317YKF1-F1
#
_entry.id   AF-A0A317YKF1-F1
#
_cell.length_a   1.000
_cell.length_b   1.000
_cell.length_c   1.000
_cell.angle_alpha   90.00
_cell.angle_beta   90.00
_cell.angle_gamma   90.00
#
_symmetry.space_group_name_H-M   'P 1'
#
loop_
_entity.id
_entity.type
_entity.pdbx_description
1 polymer ?
#
loop_
_entity_poly.entity_id
_entity_poly.type
_entity_poly.pdbx_seq_one_letter_code
_entity_poly.pdbx_strand_id
1 'polypeptide(L)'
;SLHGVLVDVYGVGVLITGDSGIGKSETALELVERGHRLVADDNVEIRQINKDELIGKPPKLIEHLLEIRGLGIINVMTLFGAGSILT
;
A
#
# COMPACT_ATOMS: atom_id res chain seq x y z
N SER A 1 1.25 -11.60 -8.55
CA SER A 1 1.40 -10.71 -7.40
C SER A 1 2.86 -10.35 -7.23
N LEU A 2 3.16 -9.19 -6.65
CA LEU A 2 4.51 -8.79 -6.24
C LEU A 2 4.51 -8.52 -4.74
N HIS A 3 5.62 -8.84 -4.08
CA HIS A 3 5.85 -8.42 -2.69
C HIS A 3 6.33 -6.98 -2.67
N GLY A 4 5.68 -6.15 -1.87
CA GLY A 4 5.96 -4.72 -1.79
C GLY A 4 4.76 -3.94 -1.28
N VAL A 5 4.89 -2.62 -1.28
CA VAL A 5 3.85 -1.71 -0.82
C VAL A 5 3.51 -0.75 -1.95
N LEU A 6 2.24 -0.70 -2.33
CA LEU A 6 1.74 0.20 -3.34
C LEU A 6 1.05 1.37 -2.65
N VAL A 7 1.52 2.57 -2.97
CA VAL A 7 0.97 3.83 -2.46
C VAL A 7 0.69 4.76 -3.63
N ASP A 8 -0.25 5.68 -3.42
CA ASP A 8 -0.46 6.82 -4.31
C ASP A 8 0.09 8.09 -3.66
N VAL A 9 1.10 8.68 -4.31
CA VAL A 9 1.79 9.88 -3.87
C VAL A 9 1.58 10.96 -4.91
N TYR A 10 0.80 11.99 -4.56
CA TYR A 10 0.43 13.09 -5.47
C TYR A 10 -0.20 12.64 -6.81
N GLY A 11 -0.96 11.53 -6.82
CA GLY A 11 -1.57 11.00 -8.04
C GLY A 11 -0.68 10.01 -8.82
N VAL A 12 0.53 9.72 -8.33
CA VAL A 12 1.46 8.76 -8.92
C VAL A 12 1.44 7.47 -8.11
N GLY A 13 1.12 6.35 -8.77
CA GLY A 13 1.25 5.02 -8.19
C GLY A 13 2.72 4.63 -8.03
N VAL A 14 3.18 4.44 -6.79
CA VAL A 14 4.56 4.10 -6.45
C VAL A 14 4.58 2.73 -5.78
N LEU A 15 5.26 1.77 -6.43
CA LEU A 15 5.51 0.45 -5.85
C LEU A 15 6.86 0.45 -5.11
N ILE A 16 6.81 0.45 -3.79
CA ILE A 16 7.97 0.36 -2.92
C ILE A 16 8.37 -1.12 -2.80
N THR A 17 9.58 -1.43 -3.23
CA THR A 17 10.18 -2.77 -3.14
C THR A 17 11.48 -2.74 -2.35
N GLY A 18 11.96 -3.91 -1.95
CA GLY A 18 13.15 -4.07 -1.13
C GLY A 18 13.05 -5.28 -0.21
N ASP A 19 14.14 -5.57 0.48
CA ASP A 19 14.26 -6.75 1.35
C ASP A 19 13.22 -6.73 2.50
N SER A 20 12.99 -7.91 3.08
CA SER A 20 12.11 -8.02 4.26
C SER A 20 12.71 -7.28 5.46
N GLY A 21 11.90 -6.50 6.16
CA GLY A 21 12.35 -5.73 7.32
C GLY A 21 13.15 -4.46 7.01
N ILE A 22 13.27 -4.04 5.74
CA ILE A 22 13.95 -2.78 5.37
C ILE A 22 13.16 -1.52 5.78
N GLY A 23 11.88 -1.66 6.15
CA GLY A 23 11.02 -0.54 6.55
C GLY A 23 9.96 -0.11 5.53
N LYS A 24 9.53 -1.00 4.61
CA LYS A 24 8.57 -0.64 3.54
C LYS A 24 7.21 -0.19 4.09
N SER A 25 6.65 -0.97 5.00
CA SER A 25 5.33 -0.71 5.58
C SER A 25 5.37 0.49 6.53
N GLU A 26 6.47 0.66 7.28
CA GLU A 26 6.73 1.85 8.09
C GLU A 26 6.82 3.12 7.24
N THR A 27 7.50 3.06 6.09
CA THR A 27 7.57 4.18 5.13
C THR A 27 6.19 4.50 4.57
N ALA A 28 5.38 3.49 4.25
CA ALA A 28 4.04 3.70 3.75
C ALA A 28 3.10 4.34 4.80
N LEU A 29 3.24 3.96 6.08
CA LEU A 29 2.52 4.60 7.18
C LEU A 29 2.87 6.09 7.26
N GLU A 30 4.15 6.45 7.19
CA GLU A 30 4.59 7.85 7.23
C GLU A 30 4.06 8.64 6.01
N LEU A 31 4.01 8.03 4.83
CA LEU A 31 3.40 8.65 3.65
C LEU A 31 1.90 8.90 3.87
N VAL A 32 1.17 7.95 4.47
CA VAL A 32 -0.24 8.14 4.82
C VAL A 32 -0.43 9.28 5.83
N GLU A 33 0.41 9.37 6.86
CA GLU A 33 0.39 10.47 7.83
C GLU A 33 0.63 11.84 7.17
N ARG A 34 1.38 11.86 6.05
CA ARG A 34 1.63 13.05 5.23
C ARG A 34 0.51 13.34 4.21
N GLY A 35 -0.58 12.57 4.22
CA GLY A 35 -1.76 12.78 3.38
C GLY A 35 -1.76 11.99 2.06
N HIS A 36 -0.88 11.00 1.93
CA HIS A 36 -0.88 10.07 0.78
C HIS A 36 -1.79 8.87 1.03
N ARG A 37 -2.00 8.05 0.00
CA ARG A 37 -2.98 6.97 0.04
C ARG A 37 -2.31 5.61 -0.02
N LEU A 38 -2.68 4.72 0.89
CA LEU A 38 -2.33 3.31 0.80
C LEU A 38 -3.23 2.63 -0.24
N VAL A 39 -2.63 1.85 -1.14
CA VAL A 39 -3.35 0.95 -2.05
C VAL A 39 -3.26 -0.48 -1.53
N ALA A 40 -2.05 -0.97 -1.29
CA ALA A 40 -1.81 -2.35 -0.85
C ALA A 40 -0.50 -2.46 -0.05
N ASP A 41 -0.47 -3.33 0.96
CA ASP A 41 0.71 -3.69 1.75
C ASP A 41 1.00 -5.19 1.60
N ASP A 42 2.28 -5.56 1.74
CA ASP A 42 2.86 -6.91 1.62
C ASP A 42 2.67 -7.64 0.26
N ASN A 43 1.45 -7.69 -0.28
CA ASN A 43 1.12 -8.37 -1.51
C ASN A 43 0.29 -7.48 -2.44
N VAL A 44 0.84 -7.17 -3.61
CA VAL A 44 0.20 -6.35 -4.64
C VAL A 44 -0.24 -7.22 -5.81
N GLU A 45 -1.55 -7.30 -6.05
CA GLU A 45 -2.11 -7.91 -7.25
C GLU A 45 -1.97 -6.95 -8.42
N ILE A 46 -1.06 -7.25 -9.34
CA ILE A 46 -0.83 -6.45 -10.55
C ILE A 46 -1.49 -7.13 -11.75
N ARG A 47 -2.28 -6.36 -12.50
CA ARG A 47 -2.84 -6.76 -13.79
C ARG A 47 -2.40 -5.76 -14.86
N GLN A 48 -2.00 -6.29 -16.01
CA GLN A 48 -1.78 -5.48 -17.20
C GLN A 48 -3.10 -5.31 -17.93
N ILE A 49 -3.51 -4.06 -18.15
CA ILE A 49 -4.80 -3.75 -18.81
C ILE A 49 -4.62 -3.32 -20.27
N ASN A 50 -3.44 -2.84 -20.65
CA ASN A 50 -3.01 -2.65 -22.03
C ASN A 50 -1.47 -2.71 -22.11
N LYS A 51 -0.87 -2.43 -23.28
CA LYS A 51 0.57 -2.63 -23.51
C LYS A 51 1.47 -1.88 -22.51
N ASP A 52 1.06 -0.69 -22.09
CA ASP A 52 1.92 0.21 -21.31
C ASP A 52 1.32 0.59 -19.95
N GLU A 53 0.24 -0.09 -19.54
CA GLU A 53 -0.50 0.23 -18.31
C GLU A 53 -0.70 -0.99 -17.41
N LEU A 54 -0.26 -0.82 -16.16
CA LEU A 54 -0.40 -1.77 -15.07
C LEU A 54 -1.30 -1.17 -13.98
N ILE A 55 -2.22 -1.96 -13.46
CA ILE A 55 -3.02 -1.62 -12.29
C ILE A 55 -2.66 -2.56 -11.14
N GLY A 56 -2.29 -1.99 -10.00
CA GLY A 56 -2.09 -2.71 -8.74
C GLY A 56 -3.26 -2.54 -7.79
N LYS A 57 -3.63 -3.60 -7.08
CA LYS A 57 -4.69 -3.62 -6.05
C LYS A 57 -4.29 -4.53 -4.88
N PRO A 58 -4.88 -4.35 -3.69
CA PRO A 58 -4.72 -5.31 -2.61
C PRO A 58 -5.56 -6.58 -2.89
N PRO A 59 -5.12 -7.76 -2.45
CA PRO A 59 -6.01 -8.90 -2.25
C PRO A 59 -7.13 -8.52 -1.30
N LYS A 60 -8.35 -8.99 -1.56
CA LYS A 60 -9.55 -8.60 -0.78
C LYS A 60 -9.42 -8.89 0.73
N LEU A 61 -8.66 -9.92 1.09
CA LEU A 61 -8.45 -10.34 2.47
C LEU A 61 -7.65 -9.31 3.29
N ILE A 62 -6.73 -8.58 2.65
CA ILE A 62 -5.81 -7.64 3.31
C ILE A 62 -6.07 -6.19 2.88
N GLU A 63 -7.24 -5.93 2.30
CA GLU A 63 -7.65 -4.59 1.90
C GLU A 63 -7.68 -3.64 3.11
N HIS A 64 -7.05 -2.47 2.96
CA HIS A 64 -6.86 -1.45 4.01
C HIS A 64 -5.99 -1.85 5.21
N LEU A 65 -5.44 -3.08 5.21
CA LEU A 65 -4.58 -3.55 6.29
C LEU A 65 -3.13 -3.17 6.01
N LEU A 66 -2.41 -2.86 7.08
CA LEU A 66 -0.97 -2.60 7.07
C LEU A 66 -0.35 -3.32 8.27
N GLU A 67 0.70 -4.10 8.07
CA GLU A 67 1.44 -4.76 9.15
C GLU A 67 2.68 -3.95 9.54
N ILE A 68 2.73 -3.49 10.78
CA ILE A 68 3.92 -2.83 11.34
C ILE A 68 4.52 -3.70 12.43
N ARG A 69 5.82 -3.96 12.34
CA ARG A 69 6.53 -4.73 13.37
C ARG A 69 6.48 -3.99 14.71
N GLY A 70 6.10 -4.69 15.77
CA GLY A 70 5.97 -4.15 17.12
C GLY A 70 4.61 -3.50 17.42
N LEU A 71 3.83 -3.10 16.41
CA LEU A 71 2.44 -2.64 16.58
C LEU A 71 1.42 -3.74 16.22
N GLY A 72 1.75 -4.60 15.25
CA GLY A 72 0.84 -5.58 14.67
C GLY A 72 0.11 -5.04 13.44
N ILE A 73 -1.01 -5.68 13.09
CA ILE A 73 -1.83 -5.31 11.94
C ILE A 73 -2.78 -4.17 12.34
N ILE A 74 -2.78 -3.10 11.55
CA ILE A 74 -3.69 -1.97 11.69
C ILE A 74 -4.60 -1.85 10.47
N ASN A 75 -5.78 -1.26 10.67
CA ASN A 75 -6.65 -0.85 9.57
C ASN A 75 -6.47 0.65 9.31
N VAL A 76 -5.88 0.99 8.17
CA VAL A 76 -5.53 2.36 7.82
C VAL A 76 -6.77 3.23 7.59
N MET A 77 -7.85 2.67 7.02
CA MET A 77 -9.11 3.38 6.83
C MET A 77 -9.74 3.79 8.16
N THR A 78 -9.73 2.90 9.16
CA THR A 78 -10.30 3.18 10.48
C THR A 78 -9.53 4.29 11.21
N LEU A 79 -8.20 4.33 11.05
CA LEU A 79 -7.35 5.27 11.78
C LEU A 79 -7.22 6.64 11.10
N PHE A 80 -7.14 6.68 9.76
CA PHE A 80 -6.83 7.89 8.99
C PHE A 80 -7.98 8.34 8.06
N GLY A 81 -9.08 7.58 8.02
CA GLY A 81 -10.29 7.91 7.28
C GLY A 81 -10.27 7.46 5.81
N ALA A 82 -11.36 7.72 5.09
CA ALA A 82 -11.49 7.29 3.69
C ALA A 82 -10.46 7.95 2.76
N GLY A 83 -9.93 9.13 3.12
CA GLY A 83 -8.96 9.87 2.32
C GLY A 83 -7.56 9.26 2.30
N SER A 84 -7.25 8.30 3.18
CA SER A 84 -5.95 7.64 3.27
C SER A 84 -5.85 6.34 2.46
N ILE A 85 -6.90 5.99 1.74
CA ILE A 85 -7.02 4.73 0.99
C ILE A 85 -7.32 5.04 -0.49
N LEU A 86 -6.80 4.21 -1.38
CA LEU A 86 -7.22 4.14 -2.78
C LEU A 86 -7.49 2.68 -3.16
N THR A 87 -8.76 2.34 -3.45
CA THR A 87 -9.25 0.98 -3.77
C THR A 87 -9.53 0.75 -5.26
#